data_AF-A0A935BNB9-F1
#
_entry.id   AF-A0A935BNB9-F1
#
_cell.length_a   1.000
_cell.length_b   1.000
_cell.length_c   1.000
_cell.angle_alpha   90.00
_cell.angle_beta   90.00
_cell.angle_gamma   90.00
#
_symmetry.space_group_name_H-M   'P 1'
#
loop_
_entity.id
_entity.type
_entity.pdbx_description
1 polymer ?
#
loop_
_entity_poly.entity_id
_entity_poly.type
_entity_poly.pdbx_seq_one_letter_code
_entity_poly.pdbx_strand_id
1 'polypeptide(L)'
;MHLAAPTILLFGLNLLDALLTIVWVRSGVATEGNQLMASLLDIGNGPFLGVKIAIGVVAAVVLMRWGSRPVARYGLAVALALYIGLMGIHLFTGLAAFGVVSNTSVYEIVEFPQQFFAFVQ
;
A
#
# COMPACT_ATOMS: atom_id res chain seq x y z
N MET A 1 21.37 13.73 6.48
CA MET A 1 20.05 14.01 5.87
C MET A 1 18.99 13.58 6.87
N HIS A 2 18.12 14.49 7.31
CA HIS A 2 17.02 14.11 8.20
C HIS A 2 15.97 13.34 7.39
N LEU A 3 15.81 12.04 7.69
CA LEU A 3 14.78 11.20 7.06
C LEU A 3 13.38 11.40 7.66
N ALA A 4 13.21 12.35 8.58
CA ALA A 4 11.95 12.55 9.30
C ALA A 4 10.77 12.78 8.34
N ALA A 5 10.88 13.73 7.40
CA ALA A 5 9.83 14.02 6.42
C ALA A 5 9.48 12.80 5.54
N PRO A 6 10.42 12.13 4.85
CA PRO A 6 10.08 10.96 4.03
C PRO A 6 9.57 9.77 4.86
N THR A 7 10.01 9.61 6.11
CA THR A 7 9.45 8.61 7.03
C THR A 7 8.00 8.93 7.43
N ILE A 8 7.70 10.20 7.73
CA ILE A 8 6.33 10.66 8.01
C ILE A 8 5.44 10.46 6.79
N LEU A 9 5.95 10.79 5.60
CA LEU A 9 5.25 10.54 4.34
C LEU A 9 4.96 9.06 4.15
N LEU A 10 5.95 8.18 4.34
CA LEU A 10 5.76 6.74 4.22
C LEU A 10 4.69 6.22 5.20
N PHE A 11 4.72 6.70 6.45
CA PHE A 11 3.70 6.35 7.44
C PHE A 11 2.31 6.82 7.00
N GLY A 12 2.20 8.05 6.50
CA GLY A 12 0.96 8.62 5.99
C GLY A 12 0.41 7.83 4.80
N LEU A 13 1.28 7.43 3.86
CA LEU A 13 0.90 6.59 2.71
C LEU A 13 0.43 5.20 3.15
N ASN A 14 1.10 4.57 4.12
CA ASN A 14 0.65 3.30 4.72
C ASN A 14 -0.71 3.43 5.42
N LEU A 15 -0.98 4.56 6.08
CA LEU A 15 -2.27 4.80 6.71
C LEU A 15 -3.36 5.05 5.67
N LEU A 16 -3.08 5.83 4.64
CA LEU A 16 -4.01 6.10 3.55
C LEU A 16 -4.36 4.81 2.80
N ASP A 17 -3.36 3.98 2.50
CA ASP A 17 -3.54 2.64 1.94
C ASP A 17 -4.51 1.80 2.79
N ALA A 18 -4.31 1.75 4.12
CA ALA A 18 -5.22 1.04 5.01
C ALA A 18 -6.68 1.55 4.91
N LEU A 19 -6.87 2.86 4.91
CA LEU A 19 -8.21 3.46 4.84
C LEU A 19 -8.87 3.17 3.49
N LEU A 20 -8.13 3.30 2.40
CA LEU A 20 -8.62 3.02 1.06
C LEU A 20 -8.97 1.54 0.88
N THR A 21 -8.11 0.63 1.34
CA THR A 21 -8.42 -0.81 1.37
C THR A 21 -9.71 -1.09 2.12
N ILE A 22 -9.91 -0.52 3.31
CA ILE A 22 -11.16 -0.70 4.06
C ILE A 22 -12.35 -0.25 3.19
N VAL A 23 -12.27 0.93 2.57
CA VAL A 23 -13.35 1.43 1.70
C VAL A 23 -13.62 0.46 0.55
N TRP A 24 -12.58 0.00 -0.17
CA TRP A 24 -12.75 -0.85 -1.34
C TRP A 24 -13.23 -2.26 -1.00
N VAL A 25 -12.71 -2.86 0.05
CA VAL A 25 -13.13 -4.20 0.49
C VAL A 25 -14.54 -4.18 1.05
N ARG A 26 -14.89 -3.18 1.88
CA ARG A 26 -16.23 -3.09 2.48
C ARG A 26 -17.31 -2.69 1.50
N SER A 27 -16.97 -1.98 0.43
CA SER A 27 -17.90 -1.67 -0.66
C SER A 27 -18.01 -2.78 -1.71
N GLY A 28 -17.23 -3.87 -1.59
CA GLY A 28 -17.22 -4.98 -2.54
C GLY A 28 -16.54 -4.65 -3.87
N VAL A 29 -15.79 -3.54 -3.95
CA VAL A 29 -15.08 -3.09 -5.15
C VAL A 29 -13.81 -3.92 -5.39
N ALA A 30 -13.13 -4.34 -4.32
CA ALA A 30 -11.89 -5.12 -4.40
C ALA A 30 -11.80 -6.14 -3.27
N THR A 31 -10.85 -7.08 -3.38
CA THR A 31 -10.47 -8.00 -2.31
C THR A 31 -9.08 -7.64 -1.78
N GLU A 32 -8.80 -7.98 -0.53
CA GLU A 32 -7.46 -7.81 0.05
C GLU A 32 -6.56 -8.97 -0.39
N GLY A 33 -5.48 -8.66 -1.11
CA GLY A 33 -4.57 -9.67 -1.66
C GLY A 33 -3.68 -10.34 -0.61
N ASN A 34 -3.41 -9.66 0.51
CA ASN A 34 -2.66 -10.25 1.61
C ASN A 34 -3.60 -11.05 2.53
N GLN A 35 -3.51 -12.38 2.47
CA GLN A 35 -4.40 -13.30 3.21
C GLN A 35 -4.41 -13.07 4.74
N LEU A 36 -3.28 -12.67 5.32
CA LEU A 36 -3.22 -12.32 6.75
C LEU A 36 -4.04 -11.06 7.02
N MET A 37 -3.89 -10.04 6.17
CA MET A 37 -4.63 -8.78 6.30
C MET A 37 -6.11 -8.94 5.99
N ALA A 38 -6.47 -9.82 5.04
CA ALA A 38 -7.84 -10.21 4.74
C ALA A 38 -8.50 -10.84 5.98
N SER A 39 -7.81 -11.78 6.63
CA SER A 39 -8.29 -12.39 7.88
C SER A 39 -8.49 -11.36 9.00
N LEU A 40 -7.60 -10.36 9.10
CA LEU A 40 -7.75 -9.27 10.06
C LEU A 40 -8.94 -8.37 9.74
N LEU A 41 -9.19 -8.08 8.44
CA LEU A 41 -10.39 -7.37 8.01
C LEU A 41 -11.65 -8.16 8.30
N ASP A 42 -11.64 -9.48 8.14
CA ASP A 42 -12.80 -10.33 8.44
C ASP A 42 -13.18 -10.26 9.93
N ILE A 43 -12.19 -10.14 10.83
CA ILE A 43 -12.42 -9.88 12.26
C ILE A 43 -12.99 -8.47 12.46
N GLY A 44 -12.44 -7.47 11.76
CA GLY A 44 -12.98 -6.11 11.75
C GLY A 44 -11.99 -5.05 11.28
N ASN A 45 -12.48 -3.82 11.10
CA ASN A 45 -11.63 -2.70 10.65
C ASN A 45 -10.56 -2.34 11.70
N GLY A 46 -10.89 -2.45 12.99
CA GLY A 46 -9.99 -2.12 14.10
C GLY A 46 -8.71 -2.97 14.12
N PRO A 47 -8.79 -4.31 14.12
CA PRO A 47 -7.62 -5.19 14.04
C PRO A 47 -6.73 -4.92 12.83
N PHE A 48 -7.32 -4.78 11.64
CA PHE A 48 -6.57 -4.47 10.41
C PHE A 48 -5.82 -3.13 10.52
N LEU A 49 -6.52 -2.08 10.94
CA LEU A 49 -5.93 -0.75 11.08
C LEU A 49 -4.87 -0.71 12.19
N GLY A 50 -5.11 -1.41 13.31
CA GLY A 50 -4.18 -1.53 14.42
C GLY A 50 -2.84 -2.15 13.99
N VAL A 51 -2.89 -3.23 13.20
CA VAL A 51 -1.67 -3.86 12.66
C VAL A 51 -0.95 -2.94 11.67
N LYS A 52 -1.67 -2.27 10.76
CA LYS A 52 -1.08 -1.26 9.84
C LYS A 52 -0.36 -0.14 10.61
N ILE A 53 -0.98 0.38 11.67
CA ILE A 53 -0.39 1.43 12.51
C ILE A 53 0.84 0.89 13.23
N ALA A 54 0.75 -0.28 13.87
CA ALA A 54 1.86 -0.88 14.60
C ALA A 54 3.08 -1.09 13.69
N ILE A 55 2.88 -1.68 12.50
CA ILE A 55 3.95 -1.89 11.51
C ILE A 55 4.51 -0.54 11.04
N GLY A 56 3.66 0.44 10.75
CA GLY A 56 4.09 1.78 10.35
C GLY A 56 4.94 2.48 11.42
N VAL A 57 4.56 2.37 12.70
CA VAL A 57 5.32 2.93 13.83
C VAL A 57 6.67 2.23 13.96
N VAL A 58 6.70 0.90 13.88
CA VAL A 58 7.97 0.13 13.91
C VAL A 58 8.89 0.56 12.78
N ALA A 59 8.39 0.66 11.55
CA ALA A 59 9.16 1.13 10.41
C ALA A 59 9.68 2.56 10.63
N ALA A 60 8.85 3.46 11.15
CA ALA A 60 9.24 4.83 11.44
C ALA A 60 10.36 4.91 12.49
N VAL A 61 10.24 4.17 13.60
CA VAL A 61 11.26 4.10 14.64
C VAL A 61 12.58 3.56 14.08
N VAL A 62 12.53 2.49 13.30
CA VAL A 62 13.72 1.89 12.66
C VAL A 62 14.40 2.90 11.73
N LEU A 63 13.65 3.58 10.87
CA LEU A 63 14.19 4.58 9.94
C LEU A 63 14.74 5.81 10.66
N MET A 64 14.11 6.24 11.76
CA MET A 64 14.64 7.34 12.58
C MET A 64 15.92 6.94 13.31
N ARG A 65 16.00 5.70 13.81
CA ARG A 65 17.16 5.19 14.56
C ARG A 65 18.36 4.89 13.66
N TRP A 66 18.13 4.34 12.46
CA TRP A 66 19.19 3.88 11.55
C TRP A 66 19.25 4.62 10.21
N GLY A 67 18.57 5.77 10.09
CA GLY A 67 18.50 6.55 8.86
C GLY A 67 19.82 7.08 8.31
N SER A 68 20.89 7.04 9.11
CA SER A 68 22.25 7.35 8.66
C SER A 68 22.85 6.25 7.77
N ARG A 69 22.33 5.01 7.84
CA ARG A 69 22.81 3.88 7.04
C ARG A 69 22.29 3.99 5.60
N PRO A 70 23.13 3.70 4.59
CA PRO A 70 22.72 3.78 3.19
C PRO A 70 21.54 2.85 2.87
N VAL A 71 21.52 1.65 3.47
CA VAL A 71 20.41 0.68 3.31
C VAL A 71 19.07 1.28 3.74
N ALA A 72 19.02 2.04 4.85
CA ALA A 72 17.78 2.69 5.29
C ALA A 72 17.32 3.77 4.29
N ARG A 73 18.26 4.49 3.66
CA ARG A 73 17.96 5.54 2.68
C ARG A 73 17.44 4.97 1.37
N TYR A 74 18.11 3.96 0.84
CA TYR A 74 17.68 3.29 -0.39
C TYR A 74 16.38 2.51 -0.16
N GLY A 75 16.27 1.79 0.96
CA GLY A 75 15.06 1.08 1.35
C GLY A 75 13.85 2.03 1.48
N LEU A 76 14.04 3.19 2.11
CA LEU A 76 12.98 4.20 2.19
C LEU A 76 12.59 4.76 0.81
N ALA A 77 13.54 5.03 -0.07
CA ALA A 77 13.25 5.48 -1.43
C ALA A 77 12.45 4.44 -2.22
N VAL A 78 12.85 3.17 -2.15
CA VAL A 78 12.12 2.06 -2.79
C VAL A 78 10.73 1.92 -2.19
N ALA A 79 10.59 1.94 -0.86
CA ALA A 79 9.29 1.84 -0.19
C ALA A 79 8.36 2.98 -0.61
N LEU A 80 8.86 4.22 -0.67
CA LEU A 80 8.07 5.37 -1.14
C LEU A 80 7.64 5.20 -2.60
N ALA A 81 8.53 4.74 -3.48
CA ALA A 81 8.19 4.49 -4.88
C ALA A 81 7.07 3.44 -5.01
N LEU A 82 7.16 2.35 -4.26
CA LEU A 82 6.13 1.31 -4.22
C LEU A 82 4.79 1.86 -3.70
N TYR A 83 4.80 2.63 -2.61
CA TYR A 83 3.58 3.23 -2.07
C TYR A 83 2.95 4.26 -3.02
N ILE A 84 3.75 5.08 -3.71
CA ILE A 84 3.23 6.01 -4.72
C ILE A 84 2.59 5.23 -5.88
N GLY A 85 3.22 4.16 -6.35
CA GLY A 85 2.64 3.28 -7.37
C GLY A 85 1.31 2.66 -6.91
N LEU A 86 1.26 2.18 -5.66
CA LEU A 86 0.05 1.64 -5.04
C LEU A 86 -1.07 2.69 -4.94
N MET A 87 -0.74 3.95 -4.62
CA MET A 87 -1.73 5.04 -4.62
C MET A 87 -2.29 5.30 -6.02
N GLY A 88 -1.48 5.12 -7.06
CA GLY A 88 -1.94 5.11 -8.44
C GLY A 88 -3.00 4.02 -8.67
N ILE A 89 -2.74 2.79 -8.21
CA ILE A 89 -3.69 1.68 -8.30
C ILE A 89 -5.01 2.04 -7.60
N HIS A 90 -4.97 2.54 -6.36
CA HIS A 90 -6.20 2.95 -5.66
C HIS A 90 -6.97 4.05 -6.38
N LEU A 91 -6.27 5.01 -7.00
CA LEU A 91 -6.90 6.06 -7.78
C LEU A 91 -7.66 5.45 -8.97
N PHE A 92 -7.02 4.56 -9.73
CA PHE A 92 -7.66 3.88 -10.86
C PHE A 92 -8.82 2.98 -10.41
N THR A 93 -8.67 2.23 -9.32
CA THR A 93 -9.76 1.44 -8.73
C THR A 93 -10.94 2.33 -8.34
N GLY A 94 -10.68 3.47 -7.70
CA GLY A 94 -11.72 4.44 -7.35
C GLY A 94 -12.42 5.00 -8.59
N LEU A 95 -11.66 5.44 -9.59
CA LEU A 95 -12.22 5.95 -10.86
C LEU A 95 -13.11 4.91 -11.56
N ALA A 96 -12.70 3.64 -11.55
CA ALA A 96 -13.50 2.56 -12.11
C ALA A 96 -14.76 2.27 -11.28
N ALA A 97 -14.65 2.28 -9.95
CA ALA A 97 -15.80 2.10 -9.06
C ALA A 97 -16.87 3.19 -9.23
N PHE A 98 -16.46 4.42 -9.55
CA PHE A 98 -17.37 5.53 -9.87
C PHE A 98 -17.82 5.56 -11.34
N GLY A 99 -17.42 4.58 -12.17
CA GLY A 99 -17.81 4.47 -13.58
C GLY A 99 -17.14 5.48 -14.51
N VAL A 100 -16.08 6.17 -14.05
CA VAL A 100 -15.33 7.15 -14.84
C VAL A 100 -14.35 6.47 -15.80
N VAL A 101 -13.85 5.30 -15.44
CA VAL A 101 -12.93 4.48 -16.24
C VAL A 101 -13.48 3.06 -16.38
N SER A 102 -13.25 2.41 -17.52
CA SER A 102 -13.71 1.04 -17.75
C SER A 102 -12.96 0.04 -16.85
N ASN A 103 -13.67 -0.96 -16.32
CA ASN A 103 -13.07 -1.99 -15.47
C ASN A 103 -11.96 -2.78 -16.19
N THR A 104 -12.06 -2.95 -17.52
CA THR A 104 -11.06 -3.65 -18.34
C THR A 104 -9.67 -3.02 -18.22
N SER A 105 -9.59 -1.69 -18.21
CA SER A 105 -8.33 -0.96 -18.07
C SER A 105 -7.69 -1.17 -16.69
N VAL A 106 -8.49 -1.41 -15.66
CA VAL A 106 -7.99 -1.69 -14.29
C VAL A 106 -7.43 -3.12 -14.21
N TYR A 107 -8.14 -4.11 -14.77
CA TYR A 107 -7.67 -5.49 -14.78
C TYR A 107 -6.33 -5.65 -15.51
N GLU A 108 -6.14 -4.99 -16.66
CA GLU A 108 -4.86 -5.03 -17.39
C GLU A 108 -3.69 -4.48 -16.56
N ILE A 109 -3.90 -3.39 -15.81
CA ILE A 109 -2.86 -2.79 -14.94
C ILE A 109 -2.56 -3.69 -13.73
N VAL A 110 -3.59 -4.31 -13.14
CA VAL A 110 -3.44 -5.17 -11.97
C VAL A 110 -2.80 -6.52 -12.32
N GLU A 111 -3.04 -7.04 -13.52
CA GLU A 111 -2.45 -8.29 -14.00
C GLU A 111 -1.03 -8.11 -14.57
N PHE A 112 -0.65 -6.90 -14.97
CA PHE A 112 0.68 -6.62 -15.53
C PHE A 112 1.85 -7.18 -14.70
N PRO A 113 1.90 -7.06 -13.35
CA PRO A 113 2.97 -7.65 -12.57
C PRO A 113 3.05 -9.17 -12.74
N GLN A 114 1.90 -9.86 -12.72
CA GLN A 114 1.85 -11.31 -12.92
C GLN A 114 2.32 -11.72 -14.31
N GLN A 115 1.88 -10.98 -15.34
CA GLN A 115 2.30 -11.20 -16.74
C GLN A 115 3.80 -10.96 -16.93
N PHE A 116 4.34 -9.89 -16.33
CA PHE A 116 5.77 -9.60 -16.36
C PHE A 116 6.59 -10.71 -15.70
N PHE A 117 6.18 -11.19 -14.52
CA PHE A 117 6.86 -12.31 -13.86
C PHE A 117 6.77 -13.60 -14.67
N ALA A 118 5.63 -13.88 -15.31
CA ALA A 118 5.49 -15.02 -16.20
C ALA A 118 6.35 -14.93 -17.47
N PHE A 119 6.64 -13.72 -17.95
CA PHE A 119 7.52 -13.50 -19.11
C PHE A 119 9.01 -13.64 -18.79
N VAL A 120 9.41 -13.34 -17.55
CA VAL A 120 10.83 -13.38 -17.11
C VAL A 120 11.24 -14.76 -16.54
N GLN A 121 10.28 -15.65 -16.30
CA GLN A 121 10.50 -17.06 -15.92
C GLN A 121 10.69 -17.95 -17.14
#